data_AF-A0A349NC53-F1
#
_entry.id   AF-A0A349NC53-F1
#
_cell.length_a   1.000
_cell.length_b   1.000
_cell.length_c   1.000
_cell.angle_alpha   90.00
_cell.angle_beta   90.00
_cell.angle_gamma   90.00
#
_symmetry.space_group_name_H-M   'P 1'
#
loop_
_entity.id
_entity.type
_entity.pdbx_description
1 polymer ?
#
loop_
_entity_poly.entity_id
_entity_poly.type
_entity_poly.pdbx_seq_one_letter_code
_entity_poly.pdbx_strand_id
1 'polypeptide(L)'
;MQTTQSVEPLIGKTVEELQTLLGSTDKLTRFEPELAQLTGEIKDEDTANVVFQALFAPHLQEHEGESPVPVVAALFSAIQASNSGQPLIGKTVEELQALIGTDTPVEQPTLTGKVEYGTVCMANSGPSTNGSQFFIVTNTDGASWLNGKHTVFGKVIEGMDVALAIQEVETGAGDKPVDDVQILGVLIERI
;
A
#
# COMPACT_ATOMS: atom_id res chain seq x y z
N MET A 1 -33.93 20.12 -15.04
CA MET A 1 -34.49 18.84 -14.55
C MET A 1 -33.35 17.84 -14.59
N GLN A 2 -32.64 17.66 -13.47
CA GLN A 2 -31.64 16.60 -13.35
C GLN A 2 -32.39 15.31 -13.05
N THR A 3 -32.24 14.33 -13.94
CA THR A 3 -32.71 12.96 -13.74
C THR A 3 -31.97 12.37 -12.54
N THR A 4 -32.70 12.15 -11.46
CA THR A 4 -32.29 11.28 -10.36
C THR A 4 -32.06 9.89 -10.91
N GLN A 5 -30.80 9.49 -11.07
CA GLN A 5 -30.46 8.08 -11.20
C GLN A 5 -30.79 7.43 -9.86
N SER A 6 -31.82 6.58 -9.87
CA SER A 6 -32.18 5.73 -8.74
C SER A 6 -31.00 4.80 -8.46
N VAL A 7 -30.26 5.05 -7.37
CA VAL A 7 -29.34 4.06 -6.81
C VAL A 7 -30.21 2.91 -6.30
N GLU A 8 -30.24 1.80 -7.04
CA GLU A 8 -30.89 0.59 -6.57
C GLU A 8 -30.24 0.15 -5.25
N PRO A 9 -31.03 -0.20 -4.22
CA PRO A 9 -30.48 -0.71 -2.98
C PRO A 9 -29.71 -2.00 -3.25
N LEU A 10 -28.47 -2.06 -2.76
CA LEU A 10 -27.58 -3.22 -2.90
C LEU A 10 -27.92 -4.35 -1.92
N ILE A 11 -28.87 -4.12 -1.01
CA ILE A 11 -29.31 -5.07 0.03
C ILE A 11 -29.97 -6.29 -0.63
N GLY A 12 -29.48 -7.49 -0.28
CA GLY A 12 -30.04 -8.77 -0.73
C GLY A 12 -29.52 -9.27 -2.08
N LYS A 13 -28.57 -8.55 -2.71
CA LYS A 13 -27.90 -9.01 -3.93
C LYS A 13 -26.80 -10.02 -3.60
N THR A 14 -26.63 -11.05 -4.42
CA THR A 14 -25.55 -12.03 -4.25
C THR A 14 -24.18 -11.44 -4.63
N VAL A 15 -23.11 -12.11 -4.21
CA VAL A 15 -21.73 -11.73 -4.57
C VAL A 15 -21.56 -11.64 -6.10
N GLU A 16 -22.15 -12.55 -6.87
CA GLU A 16 -22.10 -12.48 -8.34
C GLU A 16 -22.89 -11.29 -8.92
N GLU A 17 -24.02 -10.92 -8.30
CA GLU A 17 -24.82 -9.77 -8.72
C GLU A 17 -24.09 -8.45 -8.45
N LEU A 18 -23.38 -8.36 -7.32
CA LEU A 18 -22.54 -7.20 -6.98
C LEU A 18 -21.31 -7.09 -7.87
N GLN A 19 -20.65 -8.22 -8.17
CA GLN A 19 -19.53 -8.29 -9.14
C GLN A 19 -19.96 -7.81 -10.53
N THR A 20 -21.15 -8.22 -10.98
CA THR A 20 -21.73 -7.79 -12.25
C THR A 20 -22.06 -6.29 -12.24
N LEU A 21 -22.64 -5.78 -11.15
CA LEU A 21 -23.02 -4.35 -11.04
C LEU A 21 -21.81 -3.42 -10.98
N LEU A 22 -20.72 -3.88 -10.37
CA LEU A 22 -19.45 -3.16 -10.27
C LEU A 22 -18.53 -3.36 -11.49
N GLY A 23 -18.97 -4.14 -12.49
CA GLY A 23 -18.17 -4.46 -13.68
C GLY A 23 -16.87 -5.22 -13.37
N SER A 24 -16.77 -5.85 -12.19
CA SER A 24 -15.54 -6.50 -11.72
C SER A 24 -15.67 -8.01 -11.90
N THR A 25 -14.80 -8.57 -12.74
CA THR A 25 -14.70 -10.02 -12.98
C THR A 25 -13.71 -10.71 -12.04
N ASP A 26 -13.08 -9.94 -11.16
CA ASP A 26 -12.08 -10.46 -10.24
C ASP A 26 -12.78 -11.19 -9.09
N LYS A 27 -12.43 -12.47 -8.91
CA LYS A 27 -12.77 -13.21 -7.69
C LYS A 27 -12.15 -12.47 -6.52
N LEU A 28 -12.77 -12.56 -5.33
CA LEU A 28 -12.12 -12.18 -4.07
C LEU A 28 -10.91 -13.11 -3.85
N THR A 29 -9.80 -12.78 -4.50
CA THR A 29 -8.53 -13.45 -4.34
C THR A 29 -7.69 -12.67 -3.35
N ARG A 30 -6.76 -13.37 -2.70
CA ARG A 30 -5.70 -12.73 -1.94
C ARG A 30 -5.05 -11.66 -2.82
N PHE A 31 -4.93 -10.45 -2.30
CA PHE A 31 -4.19 -9.40 -2.99
C PHE A 31 -2.73 -9.84 -3.13
N GLU A 32 -2.30 -10.08 -4.37
CA GLU A 32 -0.90 -10.29 -4.72
C GLU A 32 -0.38 -8.94 -5.24
N PRO A 33 0.48 -8.23 -4.50
CA PRO A 33 1.01 -6.96 -4.96
C PRO A 33 1.84 -7.17 -6.21
N GLU A 34 1.64 -6.30 -7.20
CA GLU A 34 2.55 -6.22 -8.34
C GLU A 34 3.92 -5.75 -7.85
N LEU A 35 4.99 -6.44 -8.22
CA LEU A 35 6.35 -6.07 -7.85
C LEU A 35 6.88 -5.07 -8.88
N ALA A 36 7.23 -3.84 -8.45
CA ALA A 36 7.91 -2.91 -9.33
C ALA A 36 9.42 -2.98 -9.11
N GLN A 37 10.13 -2.95 -10.23
CA GLN A 37 11.58 -2.87 -10.23
C GLN A 37 12.04 -1.48 -9.76
N LEU A 38 12.92 -1.48 -8.76
CA LEU A 38 13.64 -0.31 -8.29
C LEU A 38 14.91 -0.12 -9.12
N THR A 39 15.08 1.09 -9.65
CA THR A 39 16.23 1.49 -10.49
C THR A 39 16.65 2.91 -10.15
N GLY A 40 17.91 3.26 -10.39
CA GLY A 40 18.44 4.61 -10.19
C GLY A 40 18.70 4.95 -8.72
N GLU A 41 18.69 6.25 -8.41
CA GLU A 41 19.11 6.78 -7.11
C GLU A 41 18.16 6.38 -5.96
N ILE A 42 18.76 5.90 -4.86
CA ILE A 42 18.10 5.60 -3.59
C ILE A 42 17.87 6.92 -2.83
N LYS A 43 16.61 7.31 -2.66
CA LYS A 43 16.23 8.64 -2.13
C LYS A 43 15.75 8.63 -0.69
N ASP A 44 15.37 7.48 -0.18
CA ASP A 44 14.76 7.32 1.14
C ASP A 44 15.18 6.02 1.80
N GLU A 45 14.88 5.94 3.10
CA GLU A 45 15.27 4.84 3.96
C GLU A 45 14.55 3.53 3.64
N ASP A 46 13.30 3.60 3.17
CA ASP A 46 12.55 2.40 2.80
C ASP A 46 13.13 1.74 1.55
N THR A 47 13.42 2.54 0.52
CA THR A 47 14.11 2.08 -0.69
C THR A 47 15.48 1.50 -0.31
N ALA A 48 16.22 2.16 0.59
CA ALA A 48 17.50 1.66 1.07
C ALA A 48 17.37 0.30 1.78
N ASN A 49 16.34 0.12 2.60
CA ASN A 49 16.07 -1.15 3.29
C ASN A 49 15.71 -2.26 2.30
N VAL A 50 14.91 -1.97 1.27
CA VAL A 50 14.59 -2.94 0.21
C VAL A 50 15.87 -3.35 -0.54
N VAL A 51 16.69 -2.38 -0.95
CA VAL A 51 17.96 -2.65 -1.64
C VAL A 51 18.89 -3.49 -0.76
N PHE A 52 18.97 -3.19 0.54
CA PHE A 52 19.77 -3.99 1.47
C PHE A 52 19.30 -5.44 1.53
N GLN A 53 17.99 -5.68 1.69
CA GLN A 53 17.45 -7.04 1.75
C GLN A 53 17.62 -7.80 0.42
N ALA A 54 17.48 -7.11 -0.71
CA ALA A 54 17.56 -7.73 -2.03
C ALA A 54 19.00 -8.03 -2.47
N LEU A 55 19.97 -7.16 -2.13
CA LEU A 55 21.34 -7.26 -2.64
C LEU A 55 22.37 -7.63 -1.55
N PHE A 56 22.34 -6.93 -0.42
CA PHE A 56 23.39 -7.07 0.60
C PHE A 56 23.19 -8.30 1.47
N ALA A 57 21.95 -8.55 1.94
CA ALA A 57 21.65 -9.71 2.77
C ALA A 57 22.05 -11.05 2.10
N PRO A 58 21.68 -11.34 0.84
CA PRO A 58 22.11 -12.58 0.19
C PRO A 58 23.63 -12.62 -0.07
N HIS A 59 24.24 -11.52 -0.50
CA HIS A 59 25.69 -11.44 -0.71
C HIS A 59 26.48 -11.75 0.57
N LEU A 60 26.05 -11.19 1.70
CA LEU A 60 26.68 -11.44 3.00
C LEU A 60 26.44 -12.87 3.47
N GLN A 61 25.25 -13.43 3.21
CA GLN A 61 24.99 -14.83 3.52
C GLN A 61 25.90 -15.79 2.74
N GLU A 62 26.19 -15.48 1.47
CA GLU A 62 27.12 -16.24 0.63
C GLU A 62 28.58 -16.14 1.12
N HIS A 63 28.94 -15.00 1.71
CA HIS A 63 30.30 -14.72 2.20
C HIS A 63 30.43 -14.75 3.73
N GLU A 64 29.62 -15.56 4.42
CA GLU A 64 29.72 -15.80 5.87
C GLU A 64 29.71 -14.51 6.74
N GLY A 65 29.02 -13.48 6.27
CA GLY A 65 28.87 -12.19 6.95
C GLY A 65 29.93 -11.14 6.60
N GLU A 66 30.94 -11.47 5.78
CA GLU A 66 32.02 -10.55 5.41
C GLU A 66 32.19 -10.46 3.89
N SER A 67 31.84 -9.32 3.31
CA SER A 67 32.03 -9.10 1.88
C SER A 67 33.53 -9.02 1.50
N PRO A 68 33.99 -9.74 0.46
CA PRO A 68 35.36 -9.63 -0.06
C PRO A 68 35.61 -8.29 -0.76
N VAL A 69 34.55 -7.55 -1.11
CA VAL A 69 34.62 -6.22 -1.73
C VAL A 69 34.70 -5.15 -0.63
N PRO A 70 35.82 -4.39 -0.51
CA PRO A 70 36.03 -3.46 0.61
C PRO A 70 34.97 -2.37 0.74
N VAL A 71 34.48 -1.86 -0.39
CA VAL A 71 33.43 -0.83 -0.42
C VAL A 71 32.12 -1.37 0.15
N VAL A 72 31.74 -2.60 -0.24
CA VAL A 72 30.53 -3.26 0.27
C VAL A 72 30.67 -3.59 1.75
N ALA A 73 31.85 -4.04 2.20
CA ALA A 73 32.13 -4.29 3.62
C ALA A 73 32.04 -3.01 4.47
N ALA A 74 32.55 -1.89 3.96
CA ALA A 74 32.46 -0.59 4.63
C ALA A 74 31.00 -0.10 4.73
N LEU A 75 30.21 -0.27 3.66
CA LEU A 75 28.78 0.06 3.67
C LEU A 75 28.01 -0.80 4.68
N PHE A 76 28.27 -2.11 4.69
CA PHE A 76 27.64 -3.01 5.66
C PHE A 76 27.98 -2.63 7.11
N SER A 77 29.25 -2.33 7.38
CA SER A 77 29.70 -1.87 8.69
C SER A 77 29.01 -0.57 9.12
N ALA A 78 28.84 0.37 8.20
CA ALA A 78 28.13 1.62 8.45
C ALA A 78 26.65 1.38 8.76
N ILE A 79 25.97 0.52 7.99
CA ILE A 79 24.55 0.16 8.18
C ILE A 79 24.32 -0.50 9.54
N GLN A 80 25.20 -1.42 9.96
CA GLN A 80 25.11 -2.04 11.27
C GLN A 80 25.34 -1.05 12.41
N ALA A 81 26.31 -0.14 12.25
CA ALA A 81 26.63 0.86 13.26
C ALA A 81 25.49 1.88 13.45
N SER A 82 24.78 2.24 12.38
CA SER A 82 23.64 3.17 12.45
C SER A 82 22.29 2.47 12.68
N ASN A 83 22.23 1.15 12.51
CA ASN A 83 20.97 0.39 12.40
C ASN A 83 19.99 1.04 11.39
N SER A 84 20.53 1.48 10.25
CA SER A 84 19.78 2.25 9.25
C SER A 84 20.37 2.08 7.85
N GLY A 85 19.51 2.04 6.82
CA GLY A 85 19.88 2.03 5.40
C GLY A 85 20.48 3.35 4.89
N GLN A 86 20.54 4.39 5.72
CA GLN A 86 21.03 5.73 5.35
C GLN A 86 22.38 5.76 4.60
N PRO A 87 23.38 4.89 4.88
CA PRO A 87 24.62 4.83 4.09
C PRO A 87 24.44 4.49 2.59
N LEU A 88 23.28 3.96 2.20
CA LEU A 88 22.93 3.66 0.81
C LEU A 88 22.27 4.84 0.09
N ILE A 89 21.74 5.83 0.81
CA ILE A 89 21.05 6.98 0.21
C ILE A 89 22.02 7.80 -0.64
N GLY A 90 21.57 8.21 -1.83
CA GLY A 90 22.36 8.92 -2.84
C GLY A 90 23.21 8.02 -3.75
N LYS A 91 23.22 6.71 -3.51
CA LYS A 91 23.78 5.72 -4.45
C LYS A 91 22.71 5.23 -5.40
N THR A 92 23.11 4.69 -6.54
CA THR A 92 22.18 4.03 -7.47
C THR A 92 22.11 2.52 -7.23
N VAL A 93 20.96 1.92 -7.55
CA VAL A 93 20.77 0.46 -7.49
C VAL A 93 21.79 -0.25 -8.39
N GLU A 94 22.02 0.29 -9.58
CA GLU A 94 22.90 -0.29 -10.59
C GLU A 94 24.38 -0.24 -10.17
N GLU A 95 24.81 0.84 -9.50
CA GLU A 95 26.16 0.91 -8.91
C GLU A 95 26.36 -0.16 -7.84
N LEU A 96 25.36 -0.39 -6.99
CA LEU A 96 25.44 -1.39 -5.92
C LEU A 96 25.43 -2.82 -6.48
N GLN A 97 24.59 -3.09 -7.48
CA GLN A 97 24.58 -4.33 -8.24
C GLN A 97 25.95 -4.61 -8.89
N ALA A 98 26.55 -3.61 -9.53
CA ALA A 98 27.87 -3.72 -10.15
C ALA A 98 28.99 -3.96 -9.12
N LEU A 99 28.92 -3.33 -7.95
CA LEU A 99 29.89 -3.55 -6.86
C LEU A 99 29.82 -4.97 -6.29
N ILE A 100 28.62 -5.52 -6.17
CA ILE A 100 28.37 -6.88 -5.68
C ILE A 100 28.66 -7.92 -6.77
N GLY A 101 28.51 -7.55 -8.04
CA GLY A 101 28.65 -8.47 -9.18
C GLY A 101 27.38 -9.27 -9.45
N THR A 102 26.21 -8.68 -9.22
CA THR A 102 24.90 -9.32 -9.43
C THR A 102 24.05 -8.54 -10.42
N ASP A 103 23.18 -9.24 -11.14
CA ASP A 103 22.10 -8.70 -11.95
C ASP A 103 20.71 -8.89 -11.31
N THR A 104 20.66 -9.39 -10.06
CA THR A 104 19.41 -9.62 -9.32
C THR A 104 18.55 -8.35 -9.34
N PRO A 105 17.33 -8.41 -9.92
CA PRO A 105 16.40 -7.29 -9.87
C PRO A 105 16.06 -6.94 -8.43
N VAL A 106 16.17 -5.65 -8.09
CA VAL A 106 15.63 -5.14 -6.83
C VAL A 106 14.18 -4.82 -7.07
N GLU A 107 13.30 -5.56 -6.41
CA GLU A 107 11.86 -5.43 -6.56
C GLU A 107 11.23 -5.03 -5.23
N GLN A 108 10.26 -4.12 -5.29
CA GLN A 108 9.41 -3.80 -4.15
C GLN A 108 7.95 -4.04 -4.49
N PRO A 109 7.15 -4.59 -3.55
CA PRO A 109 5.71 -4.61 -3.68
C PRO A 109 5.19 -3.20 -3.94
N THR A 110 4.58 -2.99 -5.09
CA THR A 110 3.80 -1.80 -5.33
C THR A 110 2.38 -2.03 -4.84
N LEU A 111 2.02 -1.22 -3.86
CA LEU A 111 0.65 -1.11 -3.38
C LEU A 111 -0.09 -0.14 -4.31
N THR A 112 -0.15 -0.49 -5.60
CA THR A 112 -0.72 0.29 -6.72
C THR A 112 -2.20 0.03 -6.94
N GLY A 113 -2.89 -0.55 -5.95
CA GLY A 113 -4.34 -0.68 -6.02
C GLY A 113 -4.97 0.67 -6.36
N LYS A 114 -5.82 0.67 -7.38
CA LYS A 114 -6.53 1.89 -7.78
C LYS A 114 -7.51 2.25 -6.68
N VAL A 115 -7.56 3.54 -6.34
CA VAL A 115 -8.50 4.08 -5.37
C VAL A 115 -9.85 4.25 -6.07
N GLU A 116 -10.66 3.19 -6.00
CA GLU A 116 -11.96 3.05 -6.67
C GLU A 116 -13.10 3.10 -5.66
N TYR A 117 -14.34 3.19 -6.14
CA TYR A 117 -15.50 3.07 -5.27
C TYR A 117 -15.46 1.78 -4.44
N GLY A 118 -15.69 1.92 -3.12
CA GLY A 118 -15.69 0.83 -2.15
C GLY A 118 -14.30 0.34 -1.72
N THR A 119 -13.19 0.91 -2.21
CA THR A 119 -11.86 0.50 -1.72
C THR A 119 -11.62 0.95 -0.28
N VAL A 120 -10.93 0.11 0.48
CA VAL A 120 -10.45 0.41 1.83
C VAL A 120 -8.97 0.75 1.75
N CYS A 121 -8.63 1.94 2.25
CA CYS A 121 -7.33 2.57 2.07
C CYS A 121 -6.71 3.00 3.40
N MET A 122 -5.39 2.91 3.52
CA MET A 122 -4.65 3.45 4.67
C MET A 122 -4.62 4.99 4.60
N ALA A 123 -4.98 5.66 5.68
CA ALA A 123 -4.74 7.09 5.84
C ALA A 123 -3.28 7.33 6.28
N ASN A 124 -2.72 8.46 5.87
CA ASN A 124 -1.35 8.86 6.19
C ASN A 124 -1.18 10.39 6.11
N SER A 125 0.00 10.86 6.52
CA SER A 125 0.44 12.26 6.45
C SER A 125 1.60 12.44 5.44
N GLY A 126 1.68 11.56 4.44
CA GLY A 126 2.79 11.46 3.49
C GLY A 126 3.39 10.05 3.42
N PRO A 127 4.38 9.86 2.54
CA PRO A 127 5.05 8.57 2.38
C PRO A 127 5.51 7.99 3.72
N SER A 128 5.29 6.69 3.91
CA SER A 128 5.82 5.94 5.07
C SER A 128 5.29 6.39 6.43
N THR A 129 4.12 7.04 6.46
CA THR A 129 3.44 7.48 7.70
C THR A 129 2.10 6.78 7.93
N ASN A 130 1.91 5.59 7.35
CA ASN A 130 0.75 4.76 7.64
C ASN A 130 0.72 4.39 9.13
N GLY A 131 -0.44 4.56 9.77
CA GLY A 131 -0.69 4.14 11.15
C GLY A 131 -1.76 3.05 11.19
N SER A 132 -2.76 3.24 12.05
CA SER A 132 -3.98 2.39 12.09
C SER A 132 -5.20 3.04 11.45
N GLN A 133 -5.08 4.30 11.03
CA GLN A 133 -6.18 5.05 10.41
C GLN A 133 -6.41 4.54 8.99
N PHE A 134 -7.68 4.35 8.63
CA PHE A 134 -8.11 3.95 7.30
C PHE A 134 -9.36 4.73 6.88
N PHE A 135 -9.67 4.69 5.60
CA PHE A 135 -10.90 5.24 5.05
C PHE A 135 -11.50 4.31 4.00
N ILE A 136 -12.81 4.46 3.77
CA ILE A 136 -13.56 3.77 2.72
C ILE A 136 -13.93 4.81 1.66
N VAL A 137 -13.70 4.49 0.39
CA VAL A 137 -14.01 5.39 -0.72
C VAL A 137 -15.49 5.28 -1.08
N THR A 138 -16.25 6.32 -0.82
CA THR A 138 -17.69 6.40 -1.12
C THR A 138 -18.00 7.16 -2.42
N ASN A 139 -17.01 7.84 -3.02
CA ASN A 139 -17.18 8.48 -4.33
C ASN A 139 -17.31 7.42 -5.43
N THR A 140 -18.42 7.46 -6.18
CA THR A 140 -18.74 6.49 -7.25
C THR A 140 -17.74 6.51 -8.40
N ASP A 141 -17.12 7.66 -8.66
CA ASP A 141 -16.07 7.79 -9.69
C ASP A 141 -14.67 7.38 -9.19
N GLY A 142 -14.57 6.93 -7.93
CA GLY A 142 -13.32 6.69 -7.24
C GLY A 142 -12.59 7.98 -6.86
N ALA A 143 -11.31 7.85 -6.52
CA ALA A 143 -10.45 8.97 -6.14
C ALA A 143 -9.04 8.81 -6.74
N SER A 144 -8.96 8.85 -8.06
CA SER A 144 -7.71 8.63 -8.81
C SER A 144 -6.54 9.54 -8.41
N TRP A 145 -6.83 10.71 -7.85
CA TRP A 145 -5.81 11.64 -7.31
C TRP A 145 -5.10 11.13 -6.05
N LEU A 146 -5.61 10.06 -5.44
CA LEU A 146 -5.02 9.36 -4.29
C LEU A 146 -4.21 8.11 -4.70
N ASN A 147 -4.25 7.72 -5.98
CA ASN A 147 -3.47 6.58 -6.47
C ASN A 147 -1.98 6.77 -6.17
N GLY A 148 -1.34 5.73 -5.64
CA GLY A 148 0.07 5.74 -5.24
C GLY A 148 0.39 6.60 -4.01
N LYS A 149 -0.60 7.28 -3.41
CA LYS A 149 -0.44 8.08 -2.18
C LYS A 149 -0.98 7.36 -0.95
N HIS A 150 -1.99 6.51 -1.14
CA HIS A 150 -2.62 5.73 -0.09
C HIS A 150 -2.62 4.27 -0.49
N THR A 151 -2.18 3.40 0.42
CA THR A 151 -2.22 1.96 0.23
C THR A 151 -3.66 1.48 0.19
N VAL A 152 -4.09 0.94 -0.94
CA VAL A 152 -5.32 0.14 -1.02
C VAL A 152 -5.02 -1.25 -0.50
N PHE A 153 -5.79 -1.73 0.49
CA PHE A 153 -5.57 -3.04 1.11
C PHE A 153 -6.83 -3.91 1.19
N GLY A 154 -7.97 -3.41 0.70
CA GLY A 154 -9.21 -4.17 0.66
C GLY A 154 -10.29 -3.47 -0.15
N LYS A 155 -11.44 -4.12 -0.26
CA LYS A 155 -12.66 -3.59 -0.87
C LYS A 155 -13.86 -4.04 -0.05
N VAL A 156 -14.82 -3.14 0.14
CA VAL A 156 -16.11 -3.47 0.77
C VAL A 156 -16.84 -4.45 -0.16
N ILE A 157 -17.18 -5.62 0.38
CA ILE A 157 -17.93 -6.67 -0.34
C ILE A 157 -19.41 -6.64 -0.01
N GLU A 158 -19.76 -6.21 1.21
CA GLU A 158 -21.11 -6.08 1.73
C GLU A 158 -21.16 -4.87 2.69
N GLY A 159 -22.34 -4.24 2.84
CA GLY A 159 -22.54 -3.12 3.77
C GLY A 159 -22.09 -1.75 3.25
N MET A 160 -21.96 -1.58 1.92
CA MET A 160 -21.59 -0.28 1.35
C MET A 160 -22.66 0.79 1.56
N ASP A 161 -23.93 0.39 1.68
CA ASP A 161 -25.04 1.25 2.10
C ASP A 161 -24.84 1.85 3.51
N VAL A 162 -24.23 1.10 4.43
CA VAL A 162 -23.85 1.60 5.75
C VAL A 162 -22.76 2.67 5.62
N ALA A 163 -21.73 2.44 4.81
CA ALA A 163 -20.68 3.43 4.55
C ALA A 163 -21.25 4.71 3.92
N LEU A 164 -22.20 4.59 2.99
CA LEU A 164 -22.92 5.72 2.41
C LEU A 164 -23.80 6.44 3.44
N ALA A 165 -24.49 5.71 4.34
CA ALA A 165 -25.28 6.33 5.40
C ALA A 165 -24.39 7.11 6.39
N ILE A 166 -23.19 6.60 6.69
CA ILE A 166 -22.19 7.29 7.52
C ILE A 166 -21.70 8.59 6.86
N GLN A 167 -21.55 8.61 5.53
CA GLN A 167 -21.16 9.82 4.79
C GLN A 167 -22.16 10.97 4.98
N GLU A 168 -23.45 10.66 5.10
CA GLU A 168 -24.53 11.65 5.14
C GLU A 168 -24.84 12.18 6.56
N VAL A 169 -24.12 11.73 7.59
CA VAL A 169 -24.35 12.21 8.97
C VAL A 169 -23.98 13.70 9.11
N GLU A 170 -24.68 14.40 10.00
CA GLU A 170 -24.37 15.81 10.27
C GLU A 170 -22.96 15.97 10.83
N THR A 171 -22.18 16.89 10.26
CA THR A 171 -20.82 17.19 10.70
C THR A 171 -20.70 18.62 11.26
N GLY A 172 -19.86 18.75 12.28
CA GLY A 172 -19.47 20.01 12.89
C GLY A 172 -18.11 20.51 12.37
N ALA A 173 -17.38 21.24 13.22
CA ALA A 173 -16.08 21.79 12.87
C ALA A 173 -15.04 20.68 12.55
N GLY A 174 -14.33 20.86 11.43
CA GLY A 174 -13.28 19.92 11.00
C GLY A 174 -13.81 18.59 10.47
N ASP A 175 -15.01 18.59 9.88
CA ASP A 175 -15.70 17.43 9.31
C ASP A 175 -15.94 16.29 10.31
N LYS A 176 -15.93 16.58 11.63
CA LYS A 176 -16.23 15.62 12.67
C LYS A 176 -17.76 15.43 12.78
N PRO A 177 -18.28 14.18 12.80
CA PRO A 177 -19.69 13.93 13.10
C PRO A 177 -20.16 14.61 14.40
N VAL A 178 -21.37 15.19 14.37
CA VAL A 178 -22.01 15.78 15.56
C VAL A 178 -22.33 14.70 16.59
N ASP A 179 -22.93 13.61 16.12
CA ASP A 179 -23.14 12.38 16.87
C ASP A 179 -22.06 11.35 16.52
N ASP A 180 -21.46 10.73 17.53
CA ASP A 180 -20.37 9.78 17.34
C ASP A 180 -20.83 8.54 16.55
N VAL A 181 -20.12 8.23 15.46
CA VAL A 181 -20.24 6.97 14.70
C VAL A 181 -19.12 6.03 15.15
N GLN A 182 -19.46 4.92 15.80
CA GLN A 182 -18.48 4.05 16.47
C GLN A 182 -18.46 2.63 15.89
N ILE A 183 -17.26 2.07 15.72
CA ILE A 183 -17.06 0.65 15.46
C ILE A 183 -17.17 -0.09 16.79
N LEU A 184 -18.22 -0.89 16.96
CA LEU A 184 -18.48 -1.61 18.22
C LEU A 184 -17.68 -2.91 18.35
N GLY A 185 -17.28 -3.51 17.24
CA GLY A 185 -16.52 -4.76 17.23
C GLY A 185 -15.99 -5.09 15.85
N VAL A 186 -14.98 -5.95 15.81
CA VAL A 186 -14.35 -6.46 14.59
C VAL A 186 -14.27 -7.98 14.71
N LEU A 187 -14.79 -8.68 13.70
CA LEU A 187 -14.64 -10.13 13.54
C LEU A 187 -13.65 -10.38 12.39
N ILE A 188 -12.65 -11.20 12.64
CA ILE A 188 -11.66 -11.61 11.64
C ILE A 188 -11.93 -13.07 11.29
N GLU A 189 -12.38 -13.31 10.07
CA GLU A 189 -12.60 -14.65 9.54
C GLU A 189 -11.44 -15.06 8.65
N ARG A 190 -10.98 -16.31 8.78
CA ARG A 190 -10.06 -16.89 7.81
C ARG A 190 -10.89 -17.41 6.65
N ILE A 191 -10.64 -16.86 5.48
CA ILE A 191 -11.22 -17.29 4.20
C ILE A 191 -10.29 -18.31 3.56
#